data_AF-A0AA38HGM2-F1
#
_entry.id   AF-A0AA38HGM2-F1
#
_cell.length_a   1.000
_cell.length_b   1.000
_cell.length_c   1.000
_cell.angle_alpha   90.00
_cell.angle_beta   90.00
_cell.angle_gamma   90.00
#
_symmetry.space_group_name_H-M   'P 1'
#
loop_
_entity.id
_entity.type
_entity.pdbx_description
1 polymer ?
#
loop_
_entity_poly.entity_id
_entity_poly.type
_entity_poly.pdbx_seq_one_letter_code
_entity_poly.pdbx_strand_id
1 'polypeptide(L)'
;MFKFNEKPEYRAHEDAFILLRKLFYEFGQTRTCKILNKCCMYFHICGYLLQFYYIYRHPNTDVFRYSFGLANMAYAITCMIFYTILDKDIDKIYQVLDSSLWSVHSVQPHVSKKIQNQSKKFKYLYIYAILVVQVVGGVAHLSIWGSHSELQLSVLAFKAFFGSWSRIIEHFYFCTFLYLAYVILRLPLLLLYVFLQLEIQFILLNRHILCISSNHNEEHVHNEVAQRDIKRKTIFCVKQHLVLKKVAMQTFEVVKPTMPIFLLLGILSSVTFMIILLLDLKSLSTISIVRLFFLVWANVIIWLTFCEAGQKIMDQTGATFDTIVKCSWYNWDIKNRRFLLMFMTNSENPLRLYLAGITLNYKLIVNMYRISFTNALVFYNLNQNS
;
A
#
# COMPACT_ATOMS: atom_id res chain seq x y z
N MET A 1 26.36 25.21 -0.79
CA MET A 1 25.35 26.25 -0.47
C MET A 1 24.02 25.81 -1.09
N PHE A 2 22.92 25.80 -0.33
CA PHE A 2 21.61 25.37 -0.86
C PHE A 2 21.13 26.31 -1.97
N LYS A 3 20.84 25.78 -3.16
CA LYS A 3 20.28 26.58 -4.27
C LYS A 3 18.76 26.72 -4.11
N PHE A 4 18.33 27.66 -3.27
CA PHE A 4 16.94 28.13 -3.25
C PHE A 4 16.73 29.02 -4.47
N ASN A 5 16.37 28.49 -5.66
CA ASN A 5 15.76 29.24 -6.79
C ASN A 5 15.68 28.44 -8.11
N GLU A 6 16.37 27.32 -8.26
CA GLU A 6 16.23 26.49 -9.47
C GLU A 6 14.95 25.64 -9.33
N LYS A 7 14.13 25.57 -10.40
CA LYS A 7 13.09 24.54 -10.46
C LYS A 7 13.79 23.21 -10.22
N PRO A 8 13.37 22.42 -9.22
CA PRO A 8 14.01 21.14 -8.96
C PRO A 8 13.75 20.26 -10.18
N GLU A 9 14.78 20.06 -11.01
CA GLU A 9 14.73 19.05 -12.07
C GLU A 9 14.88 17.69 -11.40
N TYR A 10 13.74 17.11 -11.04
CA TYR A 10 13.71 15.71 -10.67
C TYR A 10 14.11 14.87 -11.87
N ARG A 11 15.18 14.09 -11.75
CA ARG A 11 15.63 13.17 -12.80
C ARG A 11 15.17 11.76 -12.44
N ALA A 12 14.60 11.04 -13.40
CA ALA A 12 14.06 9.69 -13.17
C ALA A 12 15.10 8.69 -12.61
N HIS A 13 16.39 8.90 -12.82
CA HIS A 13 17.46 8.05 -12.25
C HIS A 13 17.72 8.29 -10.75
N GLU A 14 17.19 9.38 -10.19
CA GLU A 14 17.28 9.71 -8.77
C GLU A 14 16.13 9.09 -7.95
N ASP A 15 15.19 8.41 -8.61
CA ASP A 15 14.10 7.72 -7.96
C ASP A 15 14.61 6.53 -7.13
N ALA A 16 14.65 6.71 -5.81
CA ALA A 16 15.07 5.67 -4.87
C ALA A 16 14.16 4.43 -4.91
N PHE A 17 12.93 4.58 -5.41
CA PHE A 17 11.91 3.54 -5.50
C PHE A 17 11.51 3.23 -6.94
N ILE A 18 12.40 3.48 -7.91
CA ILE A 18 12.18 3.26 -9.36
C ILE A 18 11.62 1.88 -9.69
N LEU A 19 11.98 0.85 -8.91
CA LEU A 19 11.48 -0.51 -9.12
C LEU A 19 9.96 -0.60 -8.93
N LEU A 20 9.40 0.06 -7.90
CA LEU A 20 7.95 0.09 -7.67
C LEU A 20 7.23 0.83 -8.80
N ARG A 21 7.75 2.01 -9.18
CA ARG A 21 7.23 2.79 -10.30
C ARG A 21 7.21 1.95 -11.58
N LYS A 22 8.32 1.34 -11.96
CA LYS A 22 8.41 0.54 -13.20
C LYS A 22 7.49 -0.68 -13.18
N LEU A 23 7.49 -1.46 -12.10
CA LEU A 23 6.74 -2.72 -12.02
C LEU A 23 5.22 -2.53 -11.82
N PHE A 24 4.81 -1.60 -10.96
CA PHE A 24 3.40 -1.50 -10.56
C PHE A 24 2.67 -0.34 -11.24
N TYR A 25 3.38 0.74 -11.56
CA TYR A 25 2.81 1.85 -12.31
C TYR A 25 3.02 1.68 -13.82
N GLU A 26 4.24 1.78 -14.32
CA GLU A 26 4.52 1.83 -15.77
C GLU A 26 4.12 0.53 -16.50
N PHE A 27 4.57 -0.63 -16.02
CA PHE A 27 4.19 -1.92 -16.60
C PHE A 27 2.68 -2.12 -16.58
N GLY A 28 2.04 -1.74 -15.48
CA GLY A 28 0.62 -1.90 -15.34
C GLY A 28 -0.22 -0.90 -16.15
N GLN A 29 0.36 0.25 -16.53
CA GLN A 29 -0.22 1.22 -17.46
C GLN A 29 -0.11 0.80 -18.93
N THR A 30 0.71 -0.21 -19.24
CA THR A 30 0.82 -0.73 -20.61
C THR A 30 -0.53 -1.26 -21.12
N ARG A 31 -0.77 -1.09 -22.43
CA ARG A 31 -1.98 -1.59 -23.09
C ARG A 31 -2.16 -3.09 -22.88
N THR A 32 -1.08 -3.86 -22.96
CA THR A 32 -1.08 -5.31 -22.75
C THR A 32 -1.56 -5.68 -21.35
N CYS A 33 -1.03 -5.03 -20.30
CA CYS A 33 -1.46 -5.31 -18.93
C CYS A 33 -2.92 -4.94 -18.70
N LYS A 34 -3.40 -3.83 -19.27
CA LYS A 34 -4.83 -3.44 -19.17
C LYS A 34 -5.76 -4.43 -19.86
N ILE A 35 -5.38 -4.94 -21.04
CA ILE A 35 -6.17 -5.97 -21.74
C ILE A 35 -6.16 -7.26 -20.92
N LEU A 36 -4.99 -7.71 -20.46
CA LEU A 36 -4.87 -8.90 -19.62
C LEU A 36 -5.70 -8.79 -18.34
N ASN A 37 -5.68 -7.62 -17.66
CA ASN A 37 -6.49 -7.36 -16.48
C ASN A 37 -7.98 -7.56 -16.76
N LYS A 38 -8.49 -7.00 -17.85
CA LYS A 38 -9.90 -7.16 -18.23
C LYS A 38 -10.25 -8.61 -18.55
N CYS A 39 -9.42 -9.29 -19.35
CA CYS A 39 -9.63 -10.70 -19.69
C CYS A 39 -9.64 -11.59 -18.44
N CYS A 40 -8.65 -11.47 -17.57
CA CYS A 40 -8.58 -12.20 -16.30
C CYS A 40 -9.76 -11.85 -15.39
N MET A 41 -10.16 -10.57 -15.32
CA MET A 41 -11.31 -10.14 -14.52
C MET A 41 -12.60 -10.83 -14.95
N TYR A 42 -12.94 -10.80 -16.24
CA TYR A 42 -14.15 -11.49 -16.72
C TYR A 42 -14.08 -12.99 -16.48
N PHE A 43 -12.93 -13.61 -16.77
CA PHE A 43 -12.73 -15.03 -16.58
C PHE A 43 -12.91 -15.46 -15.11
N HIS A 44 -12.31 -14.73 -14.16
CA HIS A 44 -12.44 -15.02 -12.74
C HIS A 44 -13.83 -14.69 -12.20
N ILE A 45 -14.52 -13.65 -12.69
CA ILE A 45 -15.92 -13.40 -12.34
C ILE A 45 -16.80 -14.58 -12.76
N CYS A 46 -16.66 -15.08 -13.99
CA CYS A 46 -17.40 -16.26 -14.44
C CYS A 46 -17.10 -17.50 -13.58
N GLY A 47 -15.82 -17.76 -13.29
CA GLY A 47 -15.42 -18.87 -12.41
C GLY A 47 -15.92 -18.71 -10.98
N TYR A 48 -16.03 -17.48 -10.47
CA TYR A 48 -16.55 -17.19 -9.13
C TYR A 48 -18.07 -17.37 -9.07
N LEU A 49 -18.82 -16.89 -10.07
CA LEU A 49 -20.26 -17.12 -10.18
C LEU A 49 -20.60 -18.60 -10.31
N LEU A 50 -19.80 -19.36 -11.06
CA LEU A 50 -19.96 -20.80 -11.18
C LEU A 50 -19.79 -21.53 -9.83
N GLN A 51 -18.86 -21.07 -8.99
CA GLN A 51 -18.68 -21.60 -7.64
C GLN A 51 -19.89 -21.34 -6.74
N PHE A 52 -20.50 -20.14 -6.80
CA PHE A 52 -21.75 -19.87 -6.08
C PHE A 52 -22.90 -20.74 -6.58
N TYR A 53 -23.02 -20.90 -7.90
CA TYR A 53 -24.02 -21.79 -8.48
C TYR A 53 -23.82 -23.25 -8.06
N TYR A 54 -22.56 -23.69 -7.92
CA TYR A 54 -22.23 -25.01 -7.38
C TYR A 54 -22.72 -25.17 -5.92
N ILE A 55 -22.45 -24.20 -5.05
CA ILE A 55 -22.91 -24.20 -3.64
C ILE A 55 -24.44 -24.27 -3.59
N TYR A 56 -25.12 -23.46 -4.41
CA TYR A 56 -26.59 -23.45 -4.49
C TYR A 56 -27.16 -24.83 -4.88
N ARG A 57 -26.50 -25.54 -5.81
CA ARG A 57 -26.92 -26.89 -6.25
C ARG A 57 -26.55 -28.00 -5.27
N HIS A 58 -25.56 -27.80 -4.41
CA HIS A 58 -25.03 -28.80 -3.49
C HIS A 58 -25.01 -28.25 -2.05
N PRO A 59 -26.17 -28.14 -1.38
CA PRO A 59 -26.29 -27.52 -0.07
C PRO A 59 -25.47 -28.20 1.03
N ASN A 60 -25.13 -29.48 0.85
CA ASN A 60 -24.27 -30.25 1.76
C ASN A 60 -22.77 -29.96 1.57
N THR A 61 -22.39 -29.05 0.67
CA THR A 61 -20.98 -28.67 0.49
C THR A 61 -20.51 -27.95 1.74
N ASP A 62 -19.38 -28.38 2.28
CA ASP A 62 -18.71 -27.69 3.38
C ASP A 62 -18.15 -26.33 2.91
N VAL A 63 -18.99 -25.30 2.95
CA VAL A 63 -18.63 -23.95 2.53
C VAL A 63 -17.52 -23.37 3.40
N PHE A 64 -17.45 -23.74 4.68
CA PHE A 64 -16.44 -23.22 5.60
C PHE A 64 -15.03 -23.64 5.17
N ARG A 65 -14.86 -24.89 4.75
CA ARG A 65 -13.57 -25.38 4.22
C ARG A 65 -13.05 -24.57 3.04
N TYR A 66 -13.92 -24.12 2.14
CA TYR A 66 -13.53 -23.36 0.93
C TYR A 66 -13.60 -21.84 1.09
N SER A 67 -14.10 -21.36 2.23
CA SER A 67 -14.41 -19.95 2.47
C SER A 67 -13.20 -19.03 2.30
N PHE A 68 -12.01 -19.48 2.71
CA PHE A 68 -10.76 -18.73 2.52
C PHE A 68 -10.40 -18.55 1.05
N GLY A 69 -10.51 -19.62 0.25
CA GLY A 69 -10.26 -19.56 -1.20
C GLY A 69 -11.23 -18.59 -1.90
N LEU A 70 -12.52 -18.66 -1.52
CA LEU A 70 -13.56 -17.76 -2.04
C LEU A 70 -13.29 -16.30 -1.64
N ALA A 71 -12.96 -16.03 -0.38
CA ALA A 71 -12.68 -14.67 0.10
C ALA A 71 -11.46 -14.04 -0.60
N ASN A 72 -10.38 -14.80 -0.81
CA ASN A 72 -9.21 -14.33 -1.56
C ASN A 72 -9.53 -14.08 -3.04
N MET A 73 -10.35 -14.94 -3.67
CA MET A 73 -10.76 -14.73 -5.05
C MET A 73 -11.64 -13.47 -5.19
N ALA A 74 -12.55 -13.26 -4.23
CA ALA A 74 -13.34 -12.02 -4.16
C ALA A 74 -12.42 -10.80 -4.06
N TYR A 75 -11.43 -10.84 -3.16
CA TYR A 75 -10.42 -9.79 -3.01
C TYR A 75 -9.69 -9.51 -4.34
N ALA A 76 -9.23 -10.56 -5.03
CA ALA A 76 -8.51 -10.41 -6.29
C ALA A 76 -9.37 -9.83 -7.41
N ILE A 77 -10.63 -10.27 -7.53
CA ILE A 77 -11.62 -9.69 -8.46
C ILE A 77 -11.85 -8.21 -8.13
N THR A 78 -12.02 -7.88 -6.85
CA THR A 78 -12.16 -6.52 -6.37
C THR A 78 -10.95 -5.66 -6.73
N CYS A 79 -9.72 -6.16 -6.58
CA CYS A 79 -8.50 -5.46 -7.03
C CYS A 79 -8.54 -5.17 -8.54
N MET A 80 -8.92 -6.14 -9.37
CA MET A 80 -9.02 -5.97 -10.83
C MET A 80 -10.05 -4.90 -11.22
N ILE A 81 -11.21 -4.90 -10.55
CA ILE A 81 -12.29 -3.93 -10.75
C ILE A 81 -11.82 -2.53 -10.35
N PHE A 82 -11.35 -2.36 -9.11
CA PHE A 82 -10.93 -1.04 -8.61
C PHE A 82 -9.75 -0.48 -9.38
N TYR A 83 -8.80 -1.32 -9.79
CA TYR A 83 -7.72 -0.85 -10.66
C TYR A 83 -8.26 -0.26 -11.97
N THR A 84 -9.26 -0.91 -12.59
CA THR A 84 -9.87 -0.42 -13.83
C THR A 84 -10.63 0.89 -13.60
N ILE A 85 -11.32 1.04 -12.47
CA ILE A 85 -12.08 2.25 -12.11
C ILE A 85 -11.14 3.42 -11.81
N LEU A 86 -10.08 3.18 -11.04
CA LEU A 86 -9.18 4.21 -10.53
C LEU A 86 -8.04 4.59 -11.48
N ASP A 87 -7.94 3.97 -12.65
CA ASP A 87 -6.82 4.11 -13.60
C ASP A 87 -6.47 5.58 -13.88
N LYS A 88 -7.48 6.42 -14.16
CA LYS A 88 -7.30 7.85 -14.47
C LYS A 88 -6.87 8.67 -13.25
N ASP A 89 -7.43 8.37 -12.08
CA ASP A 89 -7.08 9.08 -10.85
C ASP A 89 -5.67 8.75 -10.38
N ILE A 90 -5.25 7.49 -10.55
CA ILE A 90 -3.88 7.05 -10.30
C ILE A 90 -2.90 7.81 -11.21
N ASP A 91 -3.15 7.87 -12.53
CA ASP A 91 -2.31 8.62 -13.47
C ASP A 91 -2.21 10.11 -13.09
N LYS A 92 -3.35 10.73 -12.74
CA LYS A 92 -3.38 12.12 -12.27
C LYS A 92 -2.54 12.33 -11.00
N ILE A 93 -2.65 11.46 -10.00
CA ILE A 93 -1.84 11.54 -8.78
C ILE A 93 -0.35 11.43 -9.11
N TYR A 94 0.02 10.50 -9.99
CA TYR A 94 1.42 10.29 -10.37
C TYR A 94 1.99 11.50 -11.14
N GLN A 95 1.23 12.11 -12.04
CA GLN A 95 1.65 13.32 -12.75
C GLN A 95 1.88 14.50 -11.79
N VAL A 96 0.97 14.71 -10.84
CA VAL A 96 1.12 15.76 -9.82
C VAL A 96 2.32 15.45 -8.92
N LEU A 97 2.49 14.20 -8.50
CA LEU A 97 3.64 13.77 -7.70
C LEU A 97 4.96 14.05 -8.44
N ASP A 98 5.14 13.51 -9.66
CA ASP A 98 6.39 13.61 -10.45
C ASP A 98 6.79 15.07 -10.71
N SER A 99 5.81 15.92 -11.00
CA SER A 99 6.03 17.37 -11.21
C SER A 99 6.36 18.15 -9.93
N SER A 100 6.17 17.55 -8.75
CA SER A 100 6.34 18.20 -7.44
C SER A 100 7.57 17.73 -6.67
N LEU A 101 8.30 16.71 -7.14
CA LEU A 101 9.43 16.13 -6.41
C LEU A 101 10.66 17.05 -6.44
N TRP A 102 11.25 17.27 -5.28
CA TRP A 102 12.61 17.79 -5.16
C TRP A 102 13.63 16.68 -5.35
N SER A 103 14.74 17.02 -6.03
CA SER A 103 15.91 16.14 -6.11
C SER A 103 16.49 15.89 -4.72
N VAL A 104 16.90 14.65 -4.45
CA VAL A 104 17.58 14.29 -3.20
C VAL A 104 18.95 14.97 -3.09
N HIS A 105 19.51 15.43 -4.21
CA HIS A 105 20.76 16.18 -4.24
C HIS A 105 20.61 17.66 -3.89
N SER A 106 19.38 18.15 -3.66
CA SER A 106 19.16 19.53 -3.19
C SER A 106 19.72 19.76 -1.78
N VAL A 107 19.91 18.70 -1.00
CA VAL A 107 20.48 18.72 0.37
C VAL A 107 21.96 18.39 0.41
N GLN A 108 22.59 18.68 1.56
CA GLN A 108 23.99 18.37 1.83
C GLN A 108 24.32 16.89 1.53
N PRO A 109 25.50 16.57 0.95
CA PRO A 109 25.82 15.23 0.47
C PRO A 109 25.69 14.12 1.53
N HIS A 110 26.01 14.41 2.79
CA HIS A 110 25.89 13.44 3.88
C HIS A 110 24.42 13.08 4.19
N VAL A 111 23.50 14.05 4.08
CA VAL A 111 22.06 13.83 4.27
C VAL A 111 21.50 13.04 3.09
N SER A 112 21.85 13.43 1.86
CA SER A 112 21.50 12.69 0.64
C SER A 112 21.95 11.23 0.73
N LYS A 113 23.21 10.99 1.15
CA LYS A 113 23.75 9.64 1.34
C LYS A 113 22.99 8.85 2.42
N LYS A 114 22.58 9.50 3.51
CA LYS A 114 21.76 8.87 4.55
C LYS A 114 20.38 8.46 4.03
N ILE A 115 19.69 9.35 3.32
CA ILE A 115 18.39 9.07 2.68
C ILE A 115 18.54 7.90 1.71
N GLN A 116 19.51 7.96 0.80
CA GLN A 116 19.76 6.88 -0.17
C GLN A 116 20.07 5.54 0.50
N ASN A 117 20.85 5.54 1.58
CA ASN A 117 21.14 4.32 2.33
C ASN A 117 19.91 3.73 3.01
N GLN A 118 19.04 4.57 3.59
CA GLN A 118 17.77 4.15 4.18
C GLN A 118 16.82 3.59 3.11
N SER A 119 16.67 4.29 1.98
CA SER A 119 15.85 3.82 0.86
C SER A 119 16.38 2.54 0.23
N LYS A 120 17.71 2.37 0.13
CA LYS A 120 18.32 1.11 -0.34
C LYS A 120 17.99 -0.06 0.58
N LYS A 121 18.13 0.11 1.90
CA LYS A 121 17.78 -0.95 2.87
C LYS A 121 16.32 -1.34 2.76
N PHE A 122 15.42 -0.35 2.69
CA PHE A 122 13.99 -0.59 2.50
C PHE A 122 13.72 -1.32 1.17
N LYS A 123 14.33 -0.85 0.07
CA LYS A 123 14.17 -1.45 -1.26
C LYS A 123 14.61 -2.91 -1.30
N TYR A 124 15.82 -3.21 -0.83
CA TYR A 124 16.36 -4.58 -0.93
C TYR A 124 15.73 -5.53 0.07
N LEU A 125 15.46 -5.10 1.30
CA LEU A 125 14.92 -6.01 2.30
C LEU A 125 13.42 -6.22 2.11
N TYR A 126 12.65 -5.15 1.90
CA TYR A 126 11.20 -5.22 1.91
C TYR A 126 10.63 -5.57 0.53
N ILE A 127 10.96 -4.78 -0.50
CA ILE A 127 10.33 -4.91 -1.82
C ILE A 127 10.77 -6.20 -2.52
N TYR A 128 12.07 -6.53 -2.47
CA TYR A 128 12.57 -7.76 -3.07
C TYR A 128 11.99 -9.00 -2.38
N ALA A 129 11.94 -9.01 -1.04
CA ALA A 129 11.34 -10.12 -0.30
C ALA A 129 9.86 -10.32 -0.66
N ILE A 130 9.09 -9.23 -0.78
CA ILE A 130 7.70 -9.30 -1.24
C ILE A 130 7.62 -9.92 -2.63
N LEU A 131 8.43 -9.45 -3.59
CA LEU A 131 8.40 -9.99 -4.96
C LEU A 131 8.76 -11.48 -5.00
N VAL A 132 9.77 -11.90 -4.24
CA VAL A 132 10.18 -13.32 -4.17
C VAL A 132 9.07 -14.20 -3.59
N VAL A 133 8.50 -13.81 -2.44
CA VAL A 133 7.41 -14.57 -1.80
C VAL A 133 6.23 -14.75 -2.75
N GLN A 134 5.97 -13.76 -3.61
CA GLN A 134 4.82 -13.77 -4.52
C GLN A 134 5.06 -14.59 -5.77
N VAL A 135 6.26 -14.50 -6.36
CA VAL A 135 6.62 -15.37 -7.48
C VAL A 135 6.63 -16.83 -7.01
N VAL A 136 7.27 -17.12 -5.88
CA VAL A 136 7.30 -18.49 -5.32
C VAL A 136 5.90 -18.94 -4.95
N GLY A 137 5.10 -18.08 -4.30
CA GLY A 137 3.72 -18.38 -3.93
C GLY A 137 2.83 -18.65 -5.15
N GLY A 138 2.96 -17.86 -6.21
CA GLY A 138 2.23 -18.07 -7.45
C GLY A 138 2.66 -19.36 -8.17
N VAL A 139 3.95 -19.70 -8.16
CA VAL A 139 4.46 -20.98 -8.69
C VAL A 139 3.95 -22.18 -7.89
N ALA A 140 3.85 -22.06 -6.56
CA ALA A 140 3.31 -23.11 -5.69
C ALA A 140 1.81 -23.40 -5.96
N HIS A 141 1.09 -22.44 -6.55
CA HIS A 141 -0.32 -22.59 -6.96
C HIS A 141 -0.51 -23.10 -8.39
N LEU A 142 0.56 -23.46 -9.10
CA LEU A 142 0.42 -24.13 -10.38
C LEU A 142 -0.16 -25.55 -10.17
N SER A 143 -1.02 -25.98 -11.10
CA SER A 143 -1.69 -27.29 -11.07
C SER A 143 -0.74 -28.49 -11.14
N ILE A 144 0.51 -28.27 -11.55
CA ILE A 144 1.55 -29.30 -11.71
C ILE A 144 1.88 -29.98 -10.36
N TRP A 145 1.72 -29.26 -9.25
CA TRP A 145 2.12 -29.74 -7.92
C TRP A 145 1.07 -30.57 -7.20
N GLY A 146 -0.09 -30.85 -7.81
CA GLY A 146 -1.15 -31.67 -7.21
C GLY A 146 -2.50 -30.96 -7.12
N SER A 147 -3.53 -31.71 -6.70
CA SER A 147 -4.93 -31.24 -6.68
C SER A 147 -5.11 -30.00 -5.80
N HIS A 148 -5.94 -29.05 -6.25
CA HIS A 148 -6.38 -27.90 -5.46
C HIS A 148 -7.71 -28.13 -4.73
N SER A 149 -8.29 -29.32 -4.87
CA SER A 149 -9.63 -29.65 -4.35
C SER A 149 -9.78 -29.55 -2.84
N GLU A 150 -8.68 -29.50 -2.07
CA GLU A 150 -8.72 -29.34 -0.61
C GLU A 150 -8.94 -27.89 -0.16
N LEU A 151 -8.55 -26.91 -0.99
CA LEU A 151 -8.55 -25.48 -0.65
C LEU A 151 -9.41 -24.62 -1.59
N GLN A 152 -9.70 -25.11 -2.80
CA GLN A 152 -10.35 -24.33 -3.85
C GLN A 152 -11.59 -25.06 -4.38
N LEU A 153 -12.75 -24.45 -4.15
CA LEU A 153 -14.05 -24.97 -4.60
C LEU A 153 -14.16 -25.03 -6.14
N SER A 154 -13.42 -24.16 -6.84
CA SER A 154 -13.38 -24.10 -8.31
C SER A 154 -13.09 -25.46 -8.95
N VAL A 155 -12.22 -26.29 -8.37
CA VAL A 155 -11.92 -27.63 -8.90
C VAL A 155 -13.16 -28.53 -8.90
N LEU A 156 -13.92 -28.52 -7.80
CA LEU A 156 -15.15 -29.31 -7.68
C LEU A 156 -16.24 -28.79 -8.64
N ALA A 157 -16.40 -27.47 -8.70
CA ALA A 157 -17.34 -26.83 -9.61
C ALA A 157 -17.01 -27.17 -11.08
N PHE A 158 -15.74 -27.08 -11.48
CA PHE A 158 -15.34 -27.40 -12.85
C PHE A 158 -15.55 -28.87 -13.17
N LYS A 159 -15.20 -29.78 -12.25
CA LYS A 159 -15.42 -31.21 -12.44
C LYS A 159 -16.91 -31.54 -12.61
N ALA A 160 -17.77 -30.93 -11.80
CA ALA A 160 -19.21 -31.16 -11.84
C ALA A 160 -19.86 -30.66 -13.14
N PHE A 161 -19.46 -29.49 -13.64
CA PHE A 161 -20.11 -28.89 -14.81
C PHE A 161 -19.46 -29.26 -16.15
N PHE A 162 -18.16 -29.56 -16.18
CA PHE A 162 -17.42 -29.80 -17.43
C PHE A 162 -16.90 -31.24 -17.57
N GLY A 163 -17.07 -32.10 -16.57
CA GLY A 163 -16.68 -33.51 -16.64
C GLY A 163 -15.19 -33.68 -16.96
N SER A 164 -14.86 -34.37 -18.05
CA SER A 164 -13.48 -34.60 -18.51
C SER A 164 -12.75 -33.32 -18.94
N TRP A 165 -13.47 -32.32 -19.46
CA TRP A 165 -12.90 -31.04 -19.90
C TRP A 165 -12.47 -30.14 -18.74
N SER A 166 -12.89 -30.46 -17.52
CA SER A 166 -12.56 -29.70 -16.30
C SER A 166 -11.06 -29.51 -16.11
N ARG A 167 -10.24 -30.50 -16.46
CA ARG A 167 -8.76 -30.44 -16.32
C ARG A 167 -8.15 -29.31 -17.15
N ILE A 168 -8.67 -29.07 -18.36
CA ILE A 168 -8.15 -28.01 -19.25
C ILE A 168 -8.51 -26.64 -18.66
N ILE A 169 -9.76 -26.48 -18.23
CA ILE A 169 -10.24 -25.24 -17.59
C ILE A 169 -9.48 -24.98 -16.29
N GLU A 170 -9.26 -26.02 -15.48
CA GLU A 170 -8.49 -25.95 -14.24
C GLU A 170 -7.05 -25.47 -14.48
N HIS A 171 -6.35 -26.04 -15.47
CA HIS A 171 -5.00 -25.59 -15.83
C HIS A 171 -5.00 -24.12 -16.24
N PHE A 172 -5.91 -23.71 -17.12
CA PHE A 172 -6.01 -22.32 -17.54
C PHE A 172 -6.31 -21.40 -16.34
N TYR A 173 -7.18 -21.84 -15.43
CA TYR A 173 -7.55 -21.10 -14.22
C TYR A 173 -6.41 -20.92 -13.23
N PHE A 174 -5.57 -21.92 -13.02
CA PHE A 174 -4.43 -21.79 -12.13
C PHE A 174 -3.21 -21.15 -12.79
N CYS A 175 -3.06 -21.22 -14.12
CA CYS A 175 -2.03 -20.46 -14.83
C CYS A 175 -2.18 -18.93 -14.63
N THR A 176 -3.39 -18.42 -14.46
CA THR A 176 -3.61 -16.99 -14.19
C THR A 176 -3.24 -16.58 -12.76
N PHE A 177 -2.95 -17.52 -11.84
CA PHE A 177 -2.62 -17.17 -10.44
C PHE A 177 -1.33 -16.37 -10.31
N LEU A 178 -0.36 -16.56 -11.21
CA LEU A 178 0.83 -15.70 -11.28
C LEU A 178 0.45 -14.24 -11.53
N TYR A 179 -0.51 -14.02 -12.43
CA TYR A 179 -1.03 -12.68 -12.71
C TYR A 179 -1.91 -12.16 -11.57
N LEU A 180 -2.73 -13.01 -10.94
CA LEU A 180 -3.49 -12.62 -9.75
C LEU A 180 -2.57 -12.17 -8.61
N ALA A 181 -1.47 -12.87 -8.35
CA ALA A 181 -0.48 -12.49 -7.35
C ALA A 181 0.12 -11.09 -7.62
N TYR A 182 0.34 -10.75 -8.89
CA TYR A 182 0.71 -9.39 -9.29
C TYR A 182 -0.40 -8.37 -9.00
N VAL A 183 -1.64 -8.68 -9.38
CA VAL A 183 -2.77 -7.74 -9.25
C VAL A 183 -3.12 -7.44 -7.78
N ILE A 184 -3.15 -8.45 -6.91
CA ILE A 184 -3.53 -8.26 -5.49
C ILE A 184 -2.59 -7.31 -4.75
N LEU A 185 -1.31 -7.27 -5.15
CA LEU A 185 -0.32 -6.38 -4.54
C LEU A 185 -0.22 -5.01 -5.18
N ARG A 186 -0.76 -4.86 -6.38
CA ARG A 186 -0.54 -3.68 -7.19
C ARG A 186 -1.03 -2.41 -6.50
N LEU A 187 -2.29 -2.38 -6.05
CA LEU A 187 -2.86 -1.20 -5.37
C LEU A 187 -2.13 -0.89 -4.05
N PRO A 188 -1.88 -1.85 -3.13
CA PRO A 188 -1.08 -1.61 -1.93
C PRO A 188 0.30 -1.02 -2.24
N LEU A 189 1.02 -1.57 -3.22
CA LEU A 189 2.38 -1.12 -3.54
C LEU A 189 2.43 0.21 -4.28
N LEU A 190 1.41 0.54 -5.09
CA LEU A 190 1.24 1.88 -5.67
C LEU A 190 1.03 2.92 -4.57
N LEU A 191 0.20 2.63 -3.57
CA LEU A 191 -0.03 3.51 -2.43
C LEU A 191 1.26 3.69 -1.60
N LEU A 192 1.94 2.58 -1.30
CA LEU A 192 3.21 2.60 -0.59
C LEU A 192 4.25 3.45 -1.35
N TYR A 193 4.36 3.31 -2.67
CA TYR A 193 5.26 4.14 -3.47
C TYR A 193 4.96 5.64 -3.31
N VAL A 194 3.69 6.06 -3.42
CA VAL A 194 3.31 7.48 -3.28
C VAL A 194 3.71 8.01 -1.89
N PHE A 195 3.44 7.27 -0.81
CA PHE A 195 3.79 7.72 0.53
C PHE A 195 5.29 7.64 0.85
N LEU A 196 6.02 6.71 0.26
CA LEU A 196 7.48 6.68 0.35
C LEU A 196 8.11 7.90 -0.33
N GLN A 197 7.59 8.32 -1.50
CA GLN A 197 8.04 9.54 -2.15
C GLN A 197 7.70 10.77 -1.29
N LEU A 198 6.48 10.86 -0.78
CA LEU A 198 6.07 11.95 0.11
C LEU A 198 6.94 11.99 1.38
N GLU A 199 7.27 10.84 1.98
CA GLU A 199 8.21 10.76 3.11
C GLU A 199 9.56 11.39 2.77
N ILE A 200 10.18 11.02 1.65
CA ILE A 200 11.45 11.64 1.22
C ILE A 200 11.28 13.15 1.09
N GLN A 201 10.19 13.61 0.45
CA GLN A 201 9.94 15.03 0.25
C GLN A 201 9.73 15.80 1.56
N PHE A 202 9.03 15.22 2.54
CA PHE A 202 8.89 15.80 3.88
C PHE A 202 10.23 15.83 4.63
N ILE A 203 11.07 14.80 4.51
CA ILE A 203 12.43 14.81 5.07
C ILE A 203 13.26 15.95 4.47
N LEU A 204 13.21 16.13 3.14
CA LEU A 204 13.92 17.23 2.46
C LEU A 204 13.38 18.59 2.94
N LEU A 205 12.06 18.76 2.99
CA LEU A 205 11.40 19.96 3.50
C LEU A 205 11.88 20.31 4.92
N ASN A 206 11.86 19.33 5.83
CA ASN A 206 12.29 19.50 7.22
C ASN A 206 13.75 19.92 7.31
N ARG A 207 14.61 19.38 6.43
CA ARG A 207 16.01 19.80 6.36
C ARG A 207 16.17 21.23 5.87
N HIS A 208 15.41 21.63 4.85
CA HIS A 208 15.42 23.02 4.38
C HIS A 208 14.97 23.99 5.47
N ILE A 209 13.93 23.64 6.26
CA ILE A 209 13.44 24.43 7.40
C ILE A 209 14.55 24.60 8.45
N LEU A 210 15.22 23.51 8.85
CA LEU A 210 16.33 23.58 9.81
C LEU A 210 17.50 24.43 9.32
N CYS A 211 17.81 24.38 8.02
CA CYS A 211 18.87 25.21 7.44
C CYS A 211 18.54 26.70 7.39
N ILE A 212 17.25 27.08 7.40
CA ILE A 212 16.87 28.49 7.58
C ILE A 212 17.23 28.92 9.00
N SER A 213 16.95 28.08 10.00
CA SER A 213 17.23 28.39 11.40
C SER A 213 18.73 28.40 11.74
N SER A 214 19.53 27.45 11.24
CA SER A 214 20.92 27.28 11.65
C SER A 214 21.88 28.36 11.16
N ASN A 215 21.50 29.12 10.13
CA ASN A 215 22.39 30.09 9.48
C ASN A 215 22.25 31.52 10.04
N HIS A 216 21.46 31.72 11.11
CA HIS A 216 21.18 33.05 11.65
C HIS A 216 21.44 33.16 13.15
N ASN A 217 22.53 33.85 13.49
CA ASN A 217 22.87 34.37 14.83
C ASN A 217 22.01 35.60 15.20
N GLU A 218 22.03 35.97 16.49
CA GLU A 218 21.26 37.09 17.08
C GLU A 218 21.49 38.44 16.38
N GLU A 219 22.68 38.67 15.79
CA GLU A 219 23.01 39.88 15.03
C GLU A 219 22.14 40.10 13.78
N HIS A 220 21.45 39.07 13.28
CA HIS A 220 20.62 39.17 12.07
C HIS A 220 19.20 39.67 12.31
N VAL A 221 18.78 39.91 13.55
CA VAL A 221 17.44 40.45 13.86
C VAL A 221 17.23 41.81 13.19
N HIS A 222 18.28 42.64 13.16
CA HIS A 222 18.23 44.00 12.60
C HIS A 222 18.69 44.08 11.14
N ASN A 223 19.18 42.99 10.55
CA ASN A 223 19.63 42.97 9.17
C ASN A 223 18.44 42.69 8.23
N GLU A 224 17.94 43.73 7.57
CA GLU A 224 16.80 43.62 6.63
C GLU A 224 17.05 42.66 5.46
N VAL A 225 18.30 42.50 5.02
CA VAL A 225 18.64 41.56 3.93
C VAL A 225 18.48 40.12 4.43
N ALA A 226 18.97 39.83 5.63
CA ALA A 226 18.81 38.53 6.27
C ALA A 226 17.33 38.18 6.51
N GLN A 227 16.53 39.13 7.05
CA GLN A 227 15.11 38.90 7.29
C GLN A 227 14.31 38.71 5.99
N ARG A 228 14.66 39.41 4.89
CA ARG A 228 14.08 39.17 3.57
C ARG A 228 14.41 37.79 3.02
N ASP A 229 15.64 37.32 3.21
CA ASP A 229 16.06 35.99 2.78
C ASP A 229 15.35 34.87 3.58
N ILE A 230 15.25 35.02 4.91
CA ILE A 230 14.45 34.14 5.78
C ILE A 230 13.02 34.06 5.25
N LYS A 231 12.38 35.21 5.02
CA LYS A 231 11.01 35.27 4.50
C LYS A 231 10.87 34.52 3.19
N ARG A 232 11.78 34.75 2.24
CA ARG A 232 11.77 34.11 0.92
C ARG A 232 11.89 32.58 1.04
N LYS A 233 12.84 32.10 1.84
CA LYS A 233 13.08 30.67 2.06
C LYS A 233 11.91 29.99 2.79
N THR A 234 11.34 30.64 3.81
CA THR A 234 10.17 30.12 4.52
C THR A 234 8.95 30.06 3.61
N ILE A 235 8.69 31.07 2.77
CA ILE A 235 7.63 31.04 1.77
C ILE A 235 7.84 29.88 0.79
N PHE A 236 9.07 29.63 0.35
CA PHE A 236 9.40 28.50 -0.52
C PHE A 236 9.06 27.16 0.14
N CYS A 237 9.45 26.95 1.41
CA CYS A 237 9.12 25.76 2.18
C CYS A 237 7.60 25.59 2.37
N VAL A 238 6.87 26.66 2.69
CA VAL A 238 5.41 26.63 2.85
C VAL A 238 4.73 26.24 1.53
N LYS A 239 5.16 26.81 0.40
CA LYS A 239 4.61 26.45 -0.92
C LYS A 239 4.79 24.96 -1.19
N GLN A 240 5.98 24.41 -0.91
CA GLN A 240 6.22 22.98 -1.09
C GLN A 240 5.34 22.14 -0.15
N HIS A 241 5.27 22.50 1.13
CA HIS A 241 4.42 21.80 2.09
C HIS A 241 2.96 21.72 1.61
N LEU A 242 2.41 22.82 1.09
CA LEU A 242 1.05 22.85 0.55
C LEU A 242 0.87 21.91 -0.66
N VAL A 243 1.87 21.84 -1.54
CA VAL A 243 1.86 20.92 -2.69
C VAL A 243 1.91 19.47 -2.22
N LEU A 244 2.79 19.11 -1.29
CA LEU A 244 2.89 17.76 -0.73
C LEU A 244 1.60 17.35 -0.02
N LYS A 245 1.03 18.26 0.79
CA LYS A 245 -0.26 18.06 1.45
C LYS A 245 -1.38 17.86 0.44
N LYS A 246 -1.39 18.61 -0.67
CA LYS A 246 -2.36 18.44 -1.76
C LYS A 246 -2.26 17.04 -2.40
N VAL A 247 -1.05 16.56 -2.70
CA VAL A 247 -0.85 15.20 -3.26
C VAL A 247 -1.34 14.13 -2.28
N ALA A 248 -1.00 14.26 -0.99
CA ALA A 248 -1.48 13.33 0.04
C ALA A 248 -3.01 13.32 0.15
N MET A 249 -3.64 14.50 0.18
CA MET A 249 -5.11 14.61 0.23
C MET A 249 -5.78 14.03 -1.03
N GLN A 250 -5.26 14.31 -2.23
CA GLN A 250 -5.76 13.71 -3.47
C GLN A 250 -5.67 12.18 -3.44
N THR A 251 -4.58 11.64 -2.89
CA THR A 251 -4.41 10.20 -2.69
C THR A 251 -5.45 9.66 -1.70
N PHE A 252 -5.71 10.37 -0.60
CA PHE A 252 -6.73 9.97 0.37
C PHE A 252 -8.14 9.95 -0.22
N GLU A 253 -8.52 10.95 -1.02
CA GLU A 253 -9.83 11.00 -1.67
C GLU A 253 -10.06 9.81 -2.61
N VAL A 254 -9.00 9.30 -3.25
CA VAL A 254 -9.07 8.09 -4.09
C VAL A 254 -9.17 6.81 -3.25
N VAL A 255 -8.42 6.71 -2.16
CA VAL A 255 -8.35 5.48 -1.35
C VAL A 255 -9.57 5.33 -0.45
N LYS A 256 -10.06 6.41 0.14
CA LYS A 256 -11.15 6.43 1.13
C LYS A 256 -12.43 5.69 0.70
N PRO A 257 -12.98 5.86 -0.53
CA PRO A 257 -14.18 5.11 -0.94
C PRO A 257 -13.92 3.60 -1.11
N THR A 258 -12.69 3.19 -1.39
CA THR A 258 -12.34 1.76 -1.58
C THR A 258 -12.03 1.03 -0.27
N MET A 259 -11.60 1.78 0.75
CA MET A 259 -11.15 1.25 2.03
C MET A 259 -12.19 0.34 2.72
N PRO A 260 -13.49 0.66 2.82
CA PRO A 260 -14.45 -0.22 3.49
C PRO A 260 -14.53 -1.62 2.86
N ILE A 261 -14.47 -1.70 1.52
CA ILE A 261 -14.59 -2.97 0.80
C ILE A 261 -13.34 -3.83 1.03
N PHE A 262 -12.14 -3.23 0.93
CA PHE A 262 -10.89 -3.95 1.21
C PHE A 262 -10.76 -4.36 2.68
N LEU A 263 -11.22 -3.51 3.62
CA LEU A 263 -11.30 -3.85 5.04
C LEU A 263 -12.20 -5.06 5.28
N LEU A 264 -13.42 -5.05 4.73
CA LEU A 264 -14.36 -6.14 4.87
C LEU A 264 -13.79 -7.45 4.30
N LEU A 265 -13.29 -7.43 3.07
CA LEU A 265 -12.79 -8.62 2.39
C LEU A 265 -11.55 -9.21 3.07
N GLY A 266 -10.63 -8.37 3.56
CA GLY A 266 -9.45 -8.90 4.24
C GLY A 266 -9.71 -9.27 5.70
N ILE A 267 -10.70 -8.70 6.41
CA ILE A 267 -11.20 -9.25 7.68
C ILE A 267 -11.80 -10.64 7.42
N LEU A 268 -12.69 -10.76 6.43
CA LEU A 268 -13.31 -12.03 6.06
C LEU A 268 -12.25 -13.10 5.70
N SER A 269 -11.24 -12.73 4.90
CA SER A 269 -10.13 -13.61 4.54
C SER A 269 -9.32 -14.03 5.77
N SER A 270 -9.10 -13.13 6.72
CA SER A 270 -8.35 -13.43 7.95
C SER A 270 -9.13 -14.34 8.90
N VAL A 271 -10.45 -14.11 9.06
CA VAL A 271 -11.34 -14.96 9.88
C VAL A 271 -11.40 -16.37 9.30
N THR A 272 -11.66 -16.50 8.00
CA THR A 272 -11.75 -17.79 7.30
C THR A 272 -10.44 -18.57 7.33
N PHE A 273 -9.29 -17.88 7.23
CA PHE A 273 -7.99 -18.51 7.46
C PHE A 273 -7.86 -19.10 8.87
N MET A 274 -8.20 -18.31 9.90
CA MET A 274 -8.11 -18.77 11.29
C MET A 274 -9.03 -19.97 11.56
N ILE A 275 -10.20 -20.03 10.92
CA ILE A 275 -11.10 -21.18 10.98
C ILE A 275 -10.42 -22.43 10.40
N ILE A 276 -9.86 -22.35 9.19
CA ILE A 276 -9.14 -23.48 8.57
C ILE A 276 -7.96 -23.93 9.44
N LEU A 277 -7.23 -22.98 10.03
CA LEU A 277 -6.10 -23.29 10.90
C LEU A 277 -6.52 -24.08 12.15
N LEU A 278 -7.68 -23.77 12.74
CA LEU A 278 -8.19 -24.43 13.94
C LEU A 278 -8.90 -25.76 13.65
N LEU A 279 -9.65 -25.85 12.56
CA LEU A 279 -10.52 -27.00 12.28
C LEU A 279 -9.89 -28.02 11.33
N ASP A 280 -9.22 -27.57 10.28
CA ASP A 280 -8.89 -28.41 9.13
C ASP A 280 -7.40 -28.66 8.92
N LEU A 281 -6.50 -27.95 9.62
CA LEU A 281 -5.06 -28.00 9.33
C LEU A 281 -4.47 -29.43 9.32
N LYS A 282 -4.97 -30.31 10.21
CA LYS A 282 -4.52 -31.71 10.31
C LYS A 282 -5.00 -32.60 9.16
N SER A 283 -6.08 -32.21 8.48
CA SER A 283 -6.66 -32.99 7.37
C SER A 283 -6.08 -32.61 6.01
N LEU A 284 -5.33 -31.51 5.93
CA LEU A 284 -4.73 -31.02 4.70
C LEU A 284 -3.47 -31.80 4.32
N SER A 285 -3.31 -32.06 3.02
CA SER A 285 -2.06 -32.57 2.47
C SER A 285 -0.92 -31.57 2.67
N THR A 286 0.33 -32.07 2.70
CA THR A 286 1.54 -31.22 2.81
C THR A 286 1.58 -30.12 1.75
N ILE A 287 1.13 -30.43 0.53
CA ILE A 287 1.12 -29.48 -0.59
C ILE A 287 0.10 -28.38 -0.36
N SER A 288 -1.10 -28.71 0.12
CA SER A 288 -2.11 -27.73 0.53
C SER A 288 -1.62 -26.85 1.68
N ILE A 289 -0.92 -27.41 2.67
CA ILE A 289 -0.33 -26.62 3.76
C ILE A 289 0.67 -25.59 3.21
N VAL A 290 1.53 -25.97 2.26
CA VAL A 290 2.47 -25.05 1.61
C VAL A 290 1.74 -23.94 0.85
N ARG A 291 0.68 -24.27 0.08
CA ARG A 291 -0.14 -23.28 -0.63
C ARG A 291 -0.83 -22.32 0.33
N LEU A 292 -1.42 -22.84 1.40
CA LEU A 292 -2.06 -22.06 2.46
C LEU A 292 -1.05 -21.10 3.09
N PHE A 293 0.16 -21.56 3.42
CA PHE A 293 1.23 -20.72 3.95
C PHE A 293 1.53 -19.51 3.06
N PHE A 294 1.68 -19.71 1.74
CA PHE A 294 1.93 -18.59 0.83
C PHE A 294 0.75 -17.61 0.72
N LEU A 295 -0.50 -18.10 0.72
CA LEU A 295 -1.69 -17.25 0.72
C LEU A 295 -1.79 -16.40 1.99
N VAL A 296 -1.43 -16.99 3.14
CA VAL A 296 -1.40 -16.27 4.43
C VAL A 296 -0.34 -15.19 4.41
N TRP A 297 0.87 -15.52 3.96
CA TRP A 297 1.93 -14.53 3.82
C TRP A 297 1.58 -13.42 2.86
N ALA A 298 0.92 -13.72 1.74
CA ALA A 298 0.43 -12.70 0.83
C ALA A 298 -0.56 -11.74 1.53
N ASN A 299 -1.52 -12.28 2.28
CA ASN A 299 -2.47 -11.46 3.06
C ASN A 299 -1.76 -10.61 4.12
N VAL A 300 -0.81 -11.17 4.87
CA VAL A 300 -0.01 -10.46 5.86
C VAL A 300 0.75 -9.30 5.21
N ILE A 301 1.38 -9.55 4.06
CA ILE A 301 2.14 -8.55 3.29
C ILE A 301 1.23 -7.42 2.82
N ILE A 302 0.04 -7.73 2.29
CA ILE A 302 -0.94 -6.72 1.85
C ILE A 302 -1.30 -5.80 3.02
N TRP A 303 -1.64 -6.37 4.17
CA TRP A 303 -1.99 -5.60 5.37
C TRP A 303 -0.84 -4.73 5.88
N LEU A 304 0.35 -5.31 5.98
CA LEU A 304 1.56 -4.59 6.38
C LEU A 304 1.85 -3.44 5.41
N THR A 305 1.73 -3.68 4.10
CA THR A 305 1.98 -2.66 3.08
C THR A 305 1.05 -1.46 3.23
N PHE A 306 -0.25 -1.69 3.39
CA PHE A 306 -1.21 -0.62 3.60
C PHE A 306 -0.91 0.18 4.88
N CYS A 307 -0.67 -0.51 5.99
CA CYS A 307 -0.46 0.14 7.28
C CYS A 307 0.91 0.84 7.37
N GLU A 308 1.95 0.29 6.75
CA GLU A 308 3.26 0.92 6.59
C GLU A 308 3.10 2.26 5.85
N ALA A 309 2.36 2.23 4.74
CA ALA A 309 2.12 3.40 3.91
C ALA A 309 1.41 4.50 4.73
N GLY A 310 0.34 4.15 5.45
CA GLY A 310 -0.42 5.10 6.28
C GLY A 310 0.32 5.56 7.55
N GLN A 311 1.15 4.72 8.17
CA GLN A 311 1.98 5.10 9.30
C GLN A 311 3.06 6.12 8.89
N LYS A 312 3.78 5.86 7.78
CA LYS A 312 4.85 6.74 7.30
C LYS A 312 4.38 8.17 7.04
N ILE A 313 3.22 8.34 6.40
CA ILE A 313 2.69 9.69 6.13
C ILE A 313 2.31 10.40 7.44
N MET A 314 1.74 9.69 8.40
CA MET A 314 1.39 10.24 9.71
C MET A 314 2.64 10.68 10.48
N ASP A 315 3.67 9.84 10.53
CA ASP A 315 4.90 10.12 11.26
C ASP A 315 5.65 11.32 10.65
N GLN A 316 5.77 11.38 9.33
CA GLN A 316 6.53 12.44 8.65
C GLN A 316 5.81 13.78 8.68
N THR A 317 4.47 13.78 8.61
CA THR A 317 3.70 15.02 8.74
C THR A 317 3.72 15.55 10.17
N GLY A 318 3.67 14.67 11.18
CA GLY A 318 3.89 15.05 12.58
C GLY A 318 5.30 15.61 12.82
N ALA A 319 6.33 14.96 12.29
CA ALA A 319 7.72 15.42 12.43
C ALA A 319 7.98 16.80 11.80
N THR A 320 7.14 17.22 10.84
CA THR A 320 7.22 18.56 10.25
C THR A 320 6.91 19.64 11.28
N PHE A 321 5.85 19.46 12.08
CA PHE A 321 5.53 20.37 13.19
C PHE A 321 6.67 20.46 14.20
N ASP A 322 7.17 19.30 14.67
CA ASP A 322 8.29 19.24 15.62
C ASP A 322 9.54 19.95 15.10
N THR A 323 9.78 19.88 13.79
CA THR A 323 10.91 20.54 13.14
C THR A 323 10.73 22.05 13.11
N ILE A 324 9.53 22.53 12.80
CA ILE A 324 9.23 23.97 12.76
C ILE A 324 9.36 24.57 14.18
N VAL A 325 8.87 23.88 15.21
CA VAL A 325 8.97 24.32 16.61
C VAL A 325 10.43 24.47 17.07
N LYS A 326 11.32 23.58 16.61
CA LYS A 326 12.76 23.62 16.92
C LYS A 326 13.54 24.74 16.23
N CYS A 327 12.92 25.49 15.32
CA CYS A 327 13.59 26.62 14.68
C CYS A 327 13.86 27.73 15.69
N SER A 328 14.98 28.43 15.53
CA SER A 328 15.34 29.67 16.25
C SER A 328 14.51 30.88 15.81
N TRP A 329 13.19 30.71 15.72
CA TRP A 329 12.25 31.72 15.23
C TRP A 329 12.18 32.96 16.12
N TYR A 330 12.64 32.87 17.36
CA TYR A 330 12.80 33.99 18.28
C TYR A 330 13.85 35.01 17.80
N ASN A 331 14.71 34.66 16.83
CA ASN A 331 15.66 35.58 16.18
C ASN A 331 15.09 36.22 14.90
N TRP A 332 13.82 35.96 14.55
CA TRP A 332 13.21 36.49 13.34
C TRP A 332 12.44 37.78 13.64
N ASP A 333 12.16 38.59 12.62
CA ASP A 333 11.30 39.77 12.78
C ASP A 333 9.82 39.38 13.06
N ILE A 334 9.02 40.32 13.55
CA ILE A 334 7.62 40.07 13.93
C ILE A 334 6.80 39.52 12.75
N LYS A 335 7.08 39.98 11.53
CA LYS A 335 6.37 39.55 10.31
C LYS A 335 6.66 38.09 9.99
N ASN A 336 7.92 37.68 10.04
CA ASN A 336 8.36 36.30 9.79
C ASN A 336 7.89 35.36 10.90
N ARG A 337 7.88 35.79 12.17
CA ARG A 337 7.32 35.01 13.29
C ARG A 337 5.84 34.70 13.08
N ARG A 338 5.04 35.71 12.74
CA ARG A 338 3.61 35.53 12.44
C ARG A 338 3.39 34.54 11.30
N PHE A 339 4.20 34.63 10.24
CA PHE A 339 4.13 33.70 9.11
C PHE A 339 4.48 32.26 9.52
N LEU A 340 5.53 32.09 10.34
CA LEU A 340 5.91 30.78 10.85
C LEU A 340 4.85 30.18 11.78
N LEU A 341 4.23 30.98 12.64
CA LEU A 341 3.13 30.54 13.50
C LEU A 341 1.95 30.02 12.66
N MET A 342 1.57 30.72 11.59
CA MET A 342 0.56 30.21 10.66
C MET A 342 0.98 28.87 10.04
N PHE A 343 2.26 28.69 9.72
CA PHE A 343 2.77 27.42 9.21
C PHE A 343 2.73 26.31 10.26
N MET A 344 3.10 26.60 11.52
CA MET A 344 3.00 25.68 12.66
C MET A 344 1.55 25.21 12.85
N THR A 345 0.59 26.12 12.96
CA THR A 345 -0.83 25.77 13.15
C THR A 345 -1.36 24.90 12.01
N ASN A 346 -0.92 25.14 10.77
CA ASN A 346 -1.31 24.31 9.62
C ASN A 346 -0.68 22.91 9.59
N SER A 347 0.41 22.73 10.34
CA SER A 347 1.19 21.48 10.44
C SER A 347 0.90 20.70 11.73
N GLU A 348 0.19 21.29 12.69
CA GLU A 348 -0.11 20.71 14.01
C GLU A 348 -0.82 19.36 13.92
N ASN A 349 -1.74 19.22 12.95
CA ASN A 349 -2.49 17.98 12.76
C ASN A 349 -1.79 17.09 11.71
N PRO A 350 -1.22 15.93 12.11
CA PRO A 350 -0.65 14.99 11.16
C PRO A 350 -1.71 14.51 10.19
N LEU A 351 -1.31 14.31 8.93
CA LEU A 351 -2.20 13.73 7.93
C LEU A 351 -2.47 12.27 8.27
N ARG A 352 -3.75 11.91 8.40
CA ARG A 352 -4.20 10.55 8.72
C ARG A 352 -5.22 10.10 7.70
N LEU A 353 -5.04 8.90 7.15
CA LEU A 353 -6.08 8.22 6.41
C LEU A 353 -7.05 7.60 7.41
N TYR A 354 -8.17 8.30 7.63
CA TYR A 354 -9.18 7.97 8.63
C TYR A 354 -10.54 7.72 7.99
N LEU A 355 -11.19 6.63 8.39
CA LEU A 355 -12.53 6.26 7.96
C LEU A 355 -13.29 5.61 9.12
N ALA A 356 -14.42 6.20 9.53
CA ALA A 356 -15.35 5.63 10.52
C ALA A 356 -14.68 5.09 11.80
N GLY A 357 -13.74 5.85 12.40
CA GLY A 357 -13.01 5.41 13.59
C GLY A 357 -11.71 4.64 13.30
N ILE A 358 -11.54 4.16 12.07
CA ILE A 358 -10.41 3.33 11.67
C ILE A 358 -9.33 4.20 11.02
N THR A 359 -8.10 4.08 11.51
CA THR A 359 -6.92 4.72 10.92
C THR A 359 -6.06 3.64 10.26
N LEU A 360 -5.55 3.90 9.06
CA LEU A 360 -4.64 2.99 8.36
C LEU A 360 -3.23 3.06 8.98
N ASN A 361 -3.03 2.40 10.11
CA ASN A 361 -1.76 2.35 10.85
C ASN A 361 -1.55 0.95 11.47
N TYR A 362 -0.43 0.71 12.15
CA TYR A 362 -0.15 -0.63 12.70
C TYR A 362 -1.17 -1.12 13.73
N LYS A 363 -1.91 -0.21 14.39
CA LYS A 363 -2.99 -0.59 15.32
C LYS A 363 -4.12 -1.33 14.59
N LEU A 364 -4.37 -1.01 13.32
CA LEU A 364 -5.35 -1.71 12.50
C LEU A 364 -5.02 -3.21 12.37
N ILE A 365 -3.77 -3.54 12.05
CA ILE A 365 -3.32 -4.94 11.87
C ILE A 365 -3.56 -5.74 13.16
N VAL A 366 -3.14 -5.20 14.30
CA VAL A 366 -3.33 -5.85 15.60
C VAL A 366 -4.81 -6.09 15.88
N ASN A 367 -5.66 -5.09 15.64
CA ASN A 367 -7.10 -5.21 15.81
C ASN A 367 -7.71 -6.27 14.87
N MET A 368 -7.26 -6.33 13.62
CA MET A 368 -7.75 -7.30 12.65
C MET A 368 -7.41 -8.74 13.03
N TYR A 369 -6.19 -9.02 13.45
CA TYR A 369 -5.83 -10.36 13.93
C TYR A 369 -6.59 -10.73 15.20
N ARG A 370 -6.77 -9.78 16.12
CA ARG A 370 -7.58 -10.00 17.32
C ARG A 370 -9.02 -10.37 16.97
N ILE A 371 -9.68 -9.60 16.09
CA ILE A 371 -11.04 -9.87 15.63
C ILE A 371 -11.10 -11.23 14.94
N SER A 372 -10.13 -11.54 14.08
CA SER A 372 -10.10 -12.79 13.32
C SER A 372 -9.98 -14.00 14.23
N PHE A 373 -9.05 -13.94 15.20
CA PHE A 373 -8.84 -14.99 16.17
C PHE A 373 -10.03 -15.18 17.10
N THR A 374 -10.61 -14.10 17.64
CA THR A 374 -11.80 -14.20 18.52
C THR A 374 -12.98 -14.82 17.78
N ASN A 375 -13.25 -14.42 16.54
CA ASN A 375 -14.34 -15.02 15.76
C ASN A 375 -14.07 -16.50 15.47
N ALA A 376 -12.87 -16.86 15.03
CA ALA A 376 -12.53 -18.25 14.75
C ALA A 376 -12.62 -19.14 15.99
N LEU A 377 -12.23 -18.63 17.16
CA LEU A 377 -12.37 -19.35 18.44
C LEU A 377 -13.83 -19.59 18.82
N VAL A 378 -14.71 -18.59 18.59
CA VAL A 378 -16.15 -18.77 18.81
C VAL A 378 -16.71 -19.88 17.91
N PHE A 379 -16.36 -19.89 16.62
CA PHE A 379 -16.76 -20.95 15.70
C PHE A 379 -16.22 -22.32 16.13
N TYR A 380 -14.96 -22.39 16.55
CA TYR A 380 -14.35 -23.62 17.05
C TYR A 380 -15.12 -24.19 18.25
N ASN A 381 -15.45 -23.35 19.23
CA ASN A 381 -16.19 -23.78 20.42
C ASN A 381 -17.62 -24.23 20.08
N LEU A 382 -18.29 -23.56 19.13
CA LEU A 382 -19.61 -24.00 18.67
C LEU A 382 -19.57 -25.38 18.02
N ASN A 383 -18.55 -25.66 17.21
CA ASN A 383 -18.37 -26.94 16.53
C ASN A 383 -17.99 -28.10 17.47
N GLN A 384 -17.39 -27.81 18.63
CA GLN A 384 -17.13 -28.83 19.65
C GLN A 384 -18.36 -29.20 20.48
N ASN A 385 -19.33 -28.29 20.58
CA ASN A 385 -20.53 -28.45 21.40
C ASN A 385 -21.75 -28.97 20.62
N SER A 386 -21.67 -29.02 19.29
CA SER A 386 -22.64 -29.65 18.38
C SER A 386 -22.27 -31.10 18.12
#